data_AF-A0A4P9Z5T9-F1
#
_entry.id   AF-A0A4P9Z5T9-F1
#
_cell.length_a   1.000
_cell.length_b   1.000
_cell.length_c   1.000
_cell.angle_alpha   90.00
_cell.angle_beta   90.00
_cell.angle_gamma   90.00
#
_symmetry.space_group_name_H-M   'P 1'
#
loop_
_entity.id
_entity.type
_entity.pdbx_description
1 polymer ?
#
loop_
_entity_poly.entity_id
_entity_poly.type
_entity_poly.pdbx_seq_one_letter_code
_entity_poly.pdbx_strand_id
1 'polypeptide(L)' 'YEILDVAPTASDADIQKAYRKLAKKLHPDLNPGDRTAEEKFKEVAGAYDLLSDAEKRKRFD' A
#
# COMPACT_ATOMS: atom_id res chain seq x y z
N TYR A 1 1.46 -6.19 5.56
CA TYR A 1 2.28 -6.83 4.52
C TYR A 1 1.42 -7.40 3.39
N GLU A 2 0.39 -8.19 3.69
CA GLU A 2 -0.52 -8.76 2.69
C GLU A 2 -1.25 -7.73 1.81
N ILE A 3 -1.70 -6.60 2.38
CA ILE A 3 -2.40 -5.54 1.62
C ILE A 3 -1.51 -4.93 0.51
N LEU A 4 -0.22 -4.79 0.79
CA LEU A 4 0.75 -4.30 -0.18
C LEU A 4 1.37 -5.41 -1.04
N ASP A 5 0.98 -6.68 -0.80
CA ASP A 5 1.53 -7.87 -1.44
C ASP A 5 3.08 -7.90 -1.37
N VAL A 6 3.62 -7.56 -0.20
CA VAL A 6 5.06 -7.55 0.06
C VAL A 6 5.43 -8.51 1.19
N ALA A 7 6.67 -8.99 1.16
CA ALA A 7 7.22 -9.79 2.24
C ALA A 7 7.34 -8.96 3.54
N PRO A 8 7.23 -9.58 4.73
CA PRO A 8 7.49 -8.91 6.00
C PRO A 8 8.93 -8.36 6.11
N THR A 9 9.87 -8.99 5.41
CA THR A 9 11.27 -8.56 5.30
C THR A 9 11.53 -7.53 4.19
N ALA A 10 10.48 -7.05 3.50
CA ALA A 10 10.62 -6.11 2.39
C ALA A 10 11.28 -4.79 2.85
N SER A 11 12.16 -4.24 2.01
CA SER A 11 12.79 -2.95 2.30
C SER A 11 11.80 -1.81 2.05
N ASP A 12 12.05 -0.62 2.60
CA ASP A 12 11.26 0.59 2.30
C ASP A 12 11.12 0.85 0.81
N ALA A 13 12.19 0.60 0.04
CA ALA A 13 12.16 0.71 -1.42
C ALA A 13 11.16 -0.26 -2.07
N ASP A 14 11.06 -1.50 -1.58
CA ASP A 14 10.13 -2.51 -2.08
C ASP A 14 8.69 -2.16 -1.72
N ILE A 15 8.46 -1.72 -0.48
CA ILE A 15 7.17 -1.23 0.02
C ILE A 15 6.69 -0.06 -0.83
N GLN A 16 7.57 0.91 -1.11
CA GLN A 16 7.25 2.06 -1.94
C GLN A 16 6.98 1.68 -3.40
N LYS A 17 7.72 0.71 -3.94
CA LYS A 17 7.51 0.22 -5.31
C LYS A 17 6.19 -0.53 -5.45
N ALA A 18 5.85 -1.38 -4.47
CA ALA A 18 4.59 -2.10 -4.41
C ALA A 18 3.40 -1.15 -4.26
N TYR A 19 3.49 -0.19 -3.34
CA TYR A 19 2.50 0.89 -3.17
C TYR A 19 2.27 1.62 -4.49
N ARG A 20 3.33 2.09 -5.18
CA ARG A 20 3.18 2.79 -6.46
C ARG A 20 2.51 1.93 -7.54
N LYS A 21 2.79 0.63 -7.57
CA LYS A 21 2.20 -0.31 -8.53
C LYS A 21 0.70 -0.52 -8.25
N LEU A 22 0.34 -0.72 -6.99
CA LEU A 22 -1.05 -0.89 -6.55
C LEU A 22 -1.84 0.41 -6.66
N ALA A 23 -1.27 1.53 -6.25
CA ALA A 23 -1.86 2.86 -6.35
C ALA A 23 -2.21 3.21 -7.80
N LYS A 24 -1.33 2.93 -8.75
CA LYS A 24 -1.67 3.07 -10.18
C LYS A 24 -2.79 2.12 -10.58
N LYS A 25 -2.70 0.83 -10.24
CA LYS A 25 -3.72 -0.16 -10.61
C LYS A 25 -5.12 0.16 -10.07
N LEU A 26 -5.19 0.72 -8.87
CA LEU A 26 -6.42 1.03 -8.15
C LEU A 26 -6.82 2.52 -8.29
N HIS A 27 -6.09 3.30 -9.08
CA HIS A 27 -6.30 4.74 -9.18
C HIS A 27 -7.72 5.03 -9.68
N PRO A 28 -8.45 6.00 -9.10
CA PRO A 28 -9.82 6.33 -9.52
C PRO A 28 -9.89 6.83 -10.98
N ASP A 29 -8.81 7.42 -11.48
CA ASP A 29 -8.70 7.85 -12.89
C ASP A 29 -8.64 6.66 -13.87
N LEU A 30 -8.07 5.52 -13.46
CA LEU A 30 -8.07 4.30 -14.25
C LEU A 30 -9.30 3.42 -13.97
N ASN A 31 -9.95 3.59 -12.82
CA ASN A 31 -11.11 2.83 -12.38
C ASN A 31 -12.26 3.76 -11.97
N PRO A 32 -12.79 4.58 -12.90
CA PRO A 32 -13.84 5.53 -12.56
C PRO A 32 -15.12 4.79 -12.14
N GLY A 33 -15.62 5.11 -10.94
CA GLY A 33 -16.84 4.52 -10.38
C GLY A 33 -16.67 3.16 -9.72
N ASP A 34 -15.45 2.61 -9.68
CA ASP A 34 -15.17 1.36 -8.96
C ASP A 34 -14.93 1.62 -7.47
N ARG A 35 -15.97 1.37 -6.67
CA ARG A 35 -15.90 1.50 -5.20
C ARG A 35 -14.91 0.52 -4.58
N THR A 36 -14.75 -0.67 -5.15
CA THR A 36 -13.81 -1.67 -4.65
C THR A 36 -12.38 -1.24 -4.90
N ALA A 37 -12.09 -0.60 -6.03
CA ALA A 37 -10.78 -0.01 -6.29
C ALA A 37 -10.48 1.12 -5.29
N GLU A 38 -11.46 1.96 -4.98
CA GLU A 38 -11.31 3.04 -3.98
C GLU A 38 -11.05 2.51 -2.57
N GLU A 39 -11.80 1.50 -2.12
CA GLU A 39 -11.59 0.86 -0.81
C GLU A 39 -10.19 0.26 -0.72
N LYS A 40 -9.79 -0.53 -1.73
CA LYS A 40 -8.44 -1.10 -1.78
C LYS A 40 -7.36 -0.03 -1.83
N PHE A 41 -7.60 1.08 -2.53
CA PHE A 41 -6.65 2.20 -2.58
C PHE A 41 -6.45 2.81 -1.19
N LYS A 42 -7.53 3.00 -0.43
CA LYS A 42 -7.47 3.47 0.97
C LYS A 42 -6.71 2.49 1.86
N GLU A 43 -6.98 1.20 1.74
CA GLU A 43 -6.26 0.15 2.48
C GLU A 43 -4.76 0.16 2.15
N VAL A 44 -4.40 0.22 0.86
CA VAL A 44 -3.02 0.28 0.37
C VAL A 44 -2.30 1.54 0.86
N ALA A 45 -2.98 2.69 0.87
CA ALA A 45 -2.43 3.94 1.41
C ALA A 45 -2.21 3.87 2.92
N GLY A 46 -3.15 3.32 3.69
CA GLY A 46 -3.00 3.15 5.13
C GLY A 46 -1.87 2.17 5.49
N ALA A 47 -1.76 1.06 4.76
CA ALA A 47 -0.67 0.11 4.94
C ALA A 47 0.71 0.74 4.62
N TYR A 48 0.78 1.56 3.57
CA TYR A 48 2.02 2.27 3.23
C TYR A 48 2.38 3.33 4.28
N ASP A 49 1.44 4.11 4.81
CA ASP A 49 1.71 5.09 5.87
C ASP A 49 2.30 4.45 7.13
N LEU A 50 1.83 3.24 7.46
CA LEU A 50 2.31 2.45 8.58
C LEU A 50 3.68 1.82 8.34
N LEU A 51 3.92 1.30 7.14
CA LEU A 51 5.13 0.54 6.81
C LEU A 51 6.28 1.41 6.30
N SER A 52 6.00 2.62 5.78
CA SER A 52 7.01 3.58 5.32
C SER A 52 7.68 4.37 6.45
N ASP A 53 7.11 4.30 7.65
CA ASP A 53 7.67 4.90 8.85
C ASP A 53 8.34 3.80 9.67
N ALA A 54 9.67 3.87 9.80
CA ALA A 54 10.44 2.86 10.52
C ALA A 54 10.08 2.75 12.01
N GLU A 55 9.63 3.83 12.64
CA GLU A 55 9.16 3.80 14.03
C GLU A 55 7.77 3.15 14.14
N LYS A 56 6.85 3.48 13.24
CA LYS A 56 5.52 2.84 13.20
C LYS A 56 5.63 1.36 12.84
N ARG A 57 6.52 1.01 11.90
CA ARG A 57 6.80 -0.37 11.50
C ARG A 57 7.31 -1.18 12.68
N LYS A 58 8.29 -0.68 13.44
CA LYS A 58 8.79 -1.34 14.66
C LYS A 58 7.74 -1.52 15.76
N ARG A 59 6.67 -0.72 15.77
CA ARG A 59 5.56 -0.86 16.72
C ARG A 59 4.54 -1.91 16.30
N PHE A 60 4.48 -2.23 15.01
CA PHE A 60 3.52 -3.15 14.41
C PHE A 60 4.12 -4.51 14.07
N ASP A 61 5.43 -4.58 13.86
CA ASP A 61 6.24 -5.82 13.80
C ASP A 61 6.43 -6.42 15.20
#